data_AF-A0A2H0D4Z7-F1
#
_entry.id   AF-A0A2H0D4Z7-F1
#
_cell.length_a   1.000
_cell.length_b   1.000
_cell.length_c   1.000
_cell.angle_alpha   90.00
_cell.angle_beta   90.00
_cell.angle_gamma   90.00
#
_symmetry.space_group_name_H-M   'P 1'
#
loop_
_entity.id
_entity.type
_entity.pdbx_description
1 polymer ?
#
loop_
_entity_poly.entity_id
_entity_poly.type
_entity_poly.pdbx_seq_one_letter_code
_entity_poly.pdbx_strand_id
1 'polypeptide(L)'
;YRNSLDAIPILLYAFAGVYVLVQLFYLGGLLAVYTNSKKNHVVDFFYGSVKYFIRFLKIAVFVGALYFAAISINVLIDYGIKEIFLEKENAAVEFAVQIFRYLFFLLLISLINIISDYTKVAITVVDSTKLFRSLYKSFQFIKKNFVKVMTVYFIMLVFVAIGATIYNVVDSFLPKKPVYFLLLTFLIQQLLIIFRVLIRMYFYSTELLIFTDGEAQTVSPAFEEIS
;
A
#
# COMPACT_ATOMS: atom_id res chain seq x y z
N TYR A 1 21.07 -2.74 30.85
CA TYR A 1 20.27 -3.77 30.17
C TYR A 1 18.75 -3.50 30.21
N ARG A 2 18.19 -2.89 31.28
CA ARG A 2 16.77 -2.50 31.32
C ARG A 2 16.44 -1.36 30.33
N ASN A 3 17.29 -0.33 30.27
CA ASN A 3 17.12 0.80 29.35
C ASN A 3 17.23 0.45 27.85
N SER A 4 17.88 -0.68 27.49
CA SER A 4 17.99 -1.10 26.09
C SER A 4 16.74 -1.81 25.58
N LEU A 5 15.93 -2.41 26.46
CA LEU A 5 14.69 -3.09 26.09
C LEU A 5 13.57 -2.07 25.80
N ASP A 6 13.51 -0.98 26.55
CA ASP A 6 12.56 0.13 26.30
C ASP A 6 12.94 0.95 25.06
N ALA A 7 14.22 0.91 24.66
CA ALA A 7 14.71 1.58 23.45
C ALA A 7 14.41 0.78 22.16
N ILE A 8 14.17 -0.53 22.24
CA ILE A 8 13.87 -1.35 21.04
C ILE A 8 12.57 -0.88 20.36
N PRO A 9 11.44 -0.67 21.07
CA PRO A 9 10.22 -0.14 20.46
C PRO A 9 10.43 1.22 19.79
N ILE A 10 11.12 2.16 20.45
CA ILE A 10 11.29 3.51 19.89
C ILE A 10 12.16 3.53 18.64
N LEU A 11 13.22 2.70 18.61
CA LEU A 11 14.05 2.51 17.42
C LEU A 11 13.25 1.89 16.28
N LEU A 12 12.41 0.88 16.56
CA LEU A 12 11.55 0.28 15.55
C LEU A 12 10.57 1.29 14.95
N TYR A 13 9.92 2.13 15.77
CA TYR A 13 9.04 3.18 15.27
C TYR A 13 9.80 4.24 14.46
N ALA A 14 11.01 4.62 14.90
CA ALA A 14 11.86 5.54 14.16
C ALA A 14 12.25 4.99 12.79
N PHE A 15 12.70 3.73 12.72
CA PHE A 15 13.03 3.06 11.46
C PHE A 15 11.82 2.91 10.55
N ALA A 16 10.65 2.57 11.09
CA ALA A 16 9.40 2.51 10.32
C ALA A 16 9.04 3.90 9.77
N GLY A 17 9.20 4.96 10.56
CA GLY A 17 8.99 6.35 10.11
C GLY A 17 9.93 6.74 8.98
N VAL A 18 11.23 6.51 9.13
CA VAL A 18 12.23 6.77 8.07
C VAL A 18 11.92 5.95 6.82
N TYR A 19 11.57 4.68 6.97
CA TYR A 19 11.18 3.82 5.85
C TYR A 19 9.99 4.40 5.08
N VAL A 20 8.94 4.85 5.77
CA VAL A 20 7.79 5.51 5.13
C VAL A 20 8.22 6.76 4.38
N LEU A 21 9.05 7.63 4.98
CA LEU A 21 9.52 8.85 4.33
C LEU A 21 10.32 8.56 3.06
N VAL A 22 11.26 7.61 3.12
CA VAL A 22 12.04 7.16 1.95
C VAL A 22 11.11 6.60 0.88
N GLN A 23 10.10 5.81 1.27
CA GLN A 23 9.14 5.23 0.33
C GLN A 23 8.28 6.30 -0.37
N LEU A 24 7.84 7.34 0.34
CA LEU A 24 7.08 8.45 -0.25
C LEU A 24 7.94 9.29 -1.19
N PHE A 25 9.20 9.55 -0.81
CA PHE A 25 10.17 10.23 -1.66
C PHE A 25 10.39 9.47 -2.96
N TYR A 26 10.73 8.18 -2.85
CA TYR A 26 10.95 7.29 -4.00
C TYR A 26 9.74 7.25 -4.94
N LEU A 27 8.54 7.15 -4.38
CA LEU A 27 7.31 7.07 -5.16
C LEU A 27 7.01 8.38 -5.93
N GLY A 28 7.35 9.54 -5.35
CA GLY A 28 7.21 10.84 -6.02
C GLY A 28 8.06 10.93 -7.27
N GLY A 29 9.31 10.47 -7.20
CA GLY A 29 10.19 10.41 -8.37
C GLY A 29 9.74 9.40 -9.41
N LEU A 30 9.33 8.21 -8.96
CA LEU A 30 8.87 7.15 -9.84
C LEU A 30 7.67 7.59 -10.70
N LEU A 31 6.62 8.14 -10.08
CA LEU A 31 5.43 8.59 -10.79
C LEU A 31 5.72 9.78 -11.72
N ALA A 32 6.66 10.65 -11.35
CA ALA A 32 7.07 11.76 -12.21
C ALA A 32 7.77 11.29 -13.49
N VAL A 33 8.62 10.25 -13.39
CA VAL A 33 9.29 9.62 -14.54
C VAL A 33 8.27 8.90 -15.43
N TYR A 34 7.35 8.13 -14.85
CA TYR A 34 6.31 7.44 -15.64
C TYR A 34 5.35 8.39 -16.34
N THR A 35 5.10 9.57 -15.77
CA THR A 35 4.26 10.60 -16.39
C THR A 35 4.99 11.35 -17.50
N ASN A 36 6.32 11.53 -17.39
CA ASN A 36 7.14 12.28 -18.35
C ASN A 36 8.14 11.37 -19.08
N SER A 37 7.66 10.58 -20.03
CA SER A 37 8.44 9.57 -20.77
C SER A 37 9.54 10.12 -21.71
N LYS A 38 9.66 11.44 -21.89
CA LYS A 38 10.55 12.07 -22.90
C LYS A 38 11.83 12.72 -22.35
N LYS A 39 12.08 12.70 -21.03
CA LYS A 39 13.14 13.51 -20.39
C LYS A 39 14.20 12.67 -19.63
N ASN A 40 15.22 13.37 -19.12
CA ASN A 40 16.38 12.80 -18.44
C ASN A 40 15.99 12.16 -17.09
N HIS A 41 15.88 10.83 -17.09
CA HIS A 41 15.24 10.04 -16.02
C HIS A 41 15.76 10.29 -14.60
N VAL A 42 17.04 10.62 -14.41
CA VAL A 42 17.60 10.83 -13.07
C VAL A 42 17.19 12.18 -12.49
N VAL A 43 17.30 13.25 -13.26
CA VAL A 43 16.97 14.61 -12.78
C VAL A 43 15.46 14.72 -12.54
N ASP A 44 14.64 14.15 -13.43
CA ASP A 44 13.19 14.14 -13.28
C ASP A 44 12.75 13.31 -12.08
N PHE A 45 13.46 12.21 -11.76
CA PHE A 45 13.22 11.43 -10.56
C PHE A 45 13.43 12.27 -9.29
N PHE A 46 14.57 12.94 -9.13
CA PHE A 46 14.82 13.76 -7.94
C PHE A 46 13.87 14.96 -7.87
N TYR A 47 13.63 15.63 -8.99
CA TYR A 47 12.68 16.74 -9.07
C TYR A 47 11.27 16.29 -8.67
N GLY A 48 10.79 15.18 -9.22
CA GLY A 48 9.49 14.59 -8.88
C GLY A 48 9.40 14.16 -7.42
N SER A 49 10.48 13.57 -6.90
CA SER A 49 10.57 13.13 -5.50
C SER A 49 10.34 14.31 -4.56
N VAL A 50 11.06 15.42 -4.76
CA VAL A 50 10.92 16.62 -3.92
C VAL A 50 9.57 17.32 -4.16
N LYS A 51 9.14 17.47 -5.43
CA LYS A 51 7.90 18.16 -5.79
C LYS A 51 6.66 17.52 -5.14
N TYR A 52 6.57 16.20 -5.15
CA TYR A 52 5.42 15.47 -4.64
C TYR A 52 5.55 15.06 -3.17
N PHE A 53 6.74 15.11 -2.57
CA PHE A 53 7.01 14.67 -1.20
C PHE A 53 5.99 15.18 -0.18
N ILE A 54 5.80 16.51 -0.10
CA ILE A 54 4.88 17.12 0.88
C ILE A 54 3.42 16.76 0.59
N ARG A 55 3.05 16.60 -0.69
CA ARG A 55 1.69 16.20 -1.08
C ARG A 55 1.42 14.76 -0.66
N PHE A 56 2.39 13.87 -0.86
CA PHE A 56 2.31 12.47 -0.46
C PHE A 56 2.40 12.28 1.05
N LEU A 57 3.14 13.14 1.75
CA LEU A 57 3.16 13.18 3.21
C LEU A 57 1.77 13.52 3.78
N LYS A 58 1.08 14.52 3.20
CA LYS A 58 -0.31 14.84 3.59
C LYS A 58 -1.25 13.65 3.39
N ILE A 59 -1.10 12.92 2.28
CA ILE A 59 -1.87 11.69 2.03
C ILE A 59 -1.51 10.63 3.08
N ALA A 60 -0.23 10.43 3.37
CA ALA A 60 0.21 9.44 4.36
C ALA A 60 -0.34 9.72 5.76
N VAL A 61 -0.40 10.99 6.18
CA VAL A 61 -1.02 11.39 7.45
C VAL A 61 -2.53 11.10 7.44
N PHE A 62 -3.23 11.48 6.36
CA PHE A 62 -4.66 11.21 6.22
C PHE A 62 -4.97 9.70 6.22
N VAL A 63 -4.21 8.92 5.46
CA VAL A 63 -4.31 7.47 5.38
C VAL A 63 -3.92 6.82 6.70
N GLY A 64 -2.94 7.37 7.42
CA GLY A 64 -2.58 6.95 8.78
C GLY A 64 -3.75 7.10 9.76
N ALA A 65 -4.50 8.20 9.68
CA ALA A 65 -5.72 8.37 10.46
C ALA A 65 -6.80 7.35 10.09
N LEU A 66 -6.96 7.01 8.81
CA LEU A 66 -7.87 5.95 8.36
C LEU A 66 -7.45 4.56 8.88
N TYR A 67 -6.15 4.26 8.88
CA TYR A 67 -5.64 3.01 9.46
C TYR A 67 -5.88 2.95 10.97
N PHE A 68 -5.64 4.06 11.68
CA PHE A 68 -5.95 4.14 13.11
C PHE A 68 -7.44 3.90 13.38
N ALA A 69 -8.33 4.48 12.58
CA ALA A 69 -9.76 4.25 12.68
C ALA A 69 -10.13 2.78 12.39
N ALA A 70 -9.58 2.17 11.33
CA ALA A 70 -9.83 0.78 10.98
C ALA A 70 -9.37 -0.20 12.08
N ILE A 71 -8.20 0.05 12.68
CA ILE A 71 -7.68 -0.74 13.81
C ILE A 71 -8.60 -0.57 15.03
N SER A 72 -9.01 0.66 15.34
CA SER A 72 -9.91 0.95 16.46
C SER A 72 -11.26 0.23 16.31
N ILE A 73 -11.83 0.23 15.10
CA ILE A 73 -13.05 -0.52 14.78
C ILE A 73 -12.83 -2.03 14.97
N ASN A 74 -11.70 -2.57 14.51
CA ASN A 74 -11.38 -3.99 14.66
C ASN A 74 -11.28 -4.40 16.14
N VAL A 75 -10.62 -3.59 16.97
CA VAL A 75 -10.52 -3.80 18.42
C VAL A 75 -11.89 -3.72 19.09
N LEU A 76 -12.74 -2.76 18.70
CA LEU A 76 -14.09 -2.64 19.22
C LEU A 76 -14.94 -3.88 18.89
N ILE A 77 -14.82 -4.40 17.67
CA ILE A 77 -15.50 -5.63 17.25
C ILE A 77 -14.97 -6.83 18.04
N ASP A 78 -13.65 -6.95 18.26
CA ASP A 78 -13.06 -8.02 19.09
C ASP A 78 -13.61 -8.00 20.51
N TYR A 79 -13.67 -6.82 21.13
CA TYR A 79 -14.24 -6.66 22.45
C TYR A 79 -15.71 -7.10 22.49
N GLY A 80 -16.53 -6.62 21.53
CA GLY A 80 -17.94 -7.01 21.44
C GLY A 80 -18.15 -8.51 21.21
N ILE A 81 -17.30 -9.17 20.41
CA ILE A 81 -17.35 -10.62 20.22
C ILE A 81 -17.04 -11.34 21.54
N LYS A 82 -15.99 -10.93 22.26
CA LYS A 82 -15.64 -11.55 23.54
C LYS A 82 -16.80 -11.44 24.53
N GLU A 83 -17.38 -10.26 24.71
CA GLU A 83 -18.51 -10.05 25.62
C GLU A 83 -19.72 -10.95 25.28
N ILE A 84 -20.03 -11.17 24.00
CA ILE A 84 -21.18 -12.00 23.56
C ILE A 84 -20.89 -13.50 23.72
N PHE A 85 -19.64 -13.93 23.57
CA PHE A 85 -19.26 -15.35 23.49
C PHE A 85 -18.56 -15.89 24.76
N LEU A 86 -18.30 -15.05 25.78
CA LEU A 86 -17.71 -15.46 27.08
C LEU A 86 -18.45 -16.63 27.76
N GLU A 87 -19.73 -16.84 27.46
CA GLU A 87 -20.56 -17.88 28.08
C GLU A 87 -20.97 -19.03 27.13
N LYS A 88 -20.54 -19.03 25.86
CA LYS A 88 -20.96 -20.04 24.87
C LYS A 88 -19.81 -20.96 24.44
N GLU A 89 -19.86 -22.23 24.84
CA GLU A 89 -18.87 -23.28 24.49
C GLU A 89 -18.88 -23.73 23.01
N ASN A 90 -19.39 -22.92 22.08
CA ASN A 90 -19.39 -23.30 20.67
C ASN A 90 -18.17 -22.75 19.93
N ALA A 91 -17.05 -23.48 20.03
CA ALA A 91 -15.77 -23.15 19.40
C ALA A 91 -15.88 -22.94 17.88
N ALA A 92 -16.81 -23.62 17.19
CA ALA A 92 -16.99 -23.47 15.74
C ALA A 92 -17.58 -22.10 15.37
N VAL A 93 -18.52 -21.59 16.17
CA VAL A 93 -19.13 -20.27 15.94
C VAL A 93 -18.13 -19.18 16.25
N GLU A 94 -17.39 -19.29 17.35
CA GLU A 94 -16.32 -18.35 17.69
C GLU A 94 -15.28 -18.27 16.55
N PHE A 95 -14.82 -19.43 16.06
CA PHE A 95 -13.87 -19.50 14.94
C PHE A 95 -14.40 -18.84 13.66
N ALA A 96 -15.66 -19.10 13.29
CA ALA A 96 -16.27 -18.51 12.10
C ALA A 96 -16.39 -16.97 12.20
N VAL A 97 -16.81 -16.46 13.37
CA VAL A 97 -16.92 -15.01 13.62
C VAL A 97 -15.52 -14.35 13.57
N GLN A 98 -14.50 -15.00 14.14
CA GLN A 98 -13.12 -14.51 14.10
C GLN A 98 -12.60 -14.40 12.66
N ILE A 99 -12.80 -15.45 11.84
CA ILE A 99 -12.43 -15.41 10.41
C ILE A 99 -13.13 -14.25 9.70
N PHE A 100 -14.44 -14.11 9.90
CA PHE A 100 -15.20 -13.05 9.26
C PHE A 100 -14.68 -11.66 9.65
N ARG A 101 -14.36 -11.44 10.93
CA ARG A 101 -13.75 -10.19 11.40
C ARG A 101 -12.41 -9.90 10.72
N TYR A 102 -11.53 -10.90 10.62
CA TYR A 102 -10.23 -10.72 9.96
C TYR A 102 -10.37 -10.43 8.46
N LEU A 103 -11.29 -11.13 7.77
CA LEU A 103 -11.59 -10.86 6.36
C LEU A 103 -12.14 -9.44 6.16
N PHE A 104 -13.07 -9.01 7.02
CA PHE A 104 -13.62 -7.65 6.99
C PHE A 104 -12.53 -6.60 7.23
N PHE A 105 -11.63 -6.83 8.18
CA PHE A 105 -10.51 -5.94 8.45
C PHE A 105 -9.53 -5.89 7.27
N LEU A 106 -9.17 -7.02 6.69
CA LEU A 106 -8.33 -7.09 5.49
C LEU A 106 -8.96 -6.32 4.32
N LEU A 107 -10.27 -6.42 4.15
CA LEU A 107 -11.00 -5.67 3.13
C LEU A 107 -10.92 -4.15 3.36
N LEU A 108 -11.10 -3.69 4.61
CA LEU A 108 -10.96 -2.27 4.96
C LEU A 108 -9.55 -1.74 4.68
N ILE A 109 -8.53 -2.48 5.09
CA ILE A 109 -7.13 -2.11 4.82
C ILE A 109 -6.85 -2.08 3.32
N SER A 110 -7.41 -3.02 2.56
CA SER A 110 -7.28 -3.07 1.10
C SER A 110 -7.88 -1.84 0.43
N LEU A 111 -9.10 -1.44 0.84
CA LEU A 111 -9.76 -0.24 0.32
C LEU A 111 -8.95 1.03 0.62
N ILE A 112 -8.42 1.15 1.84
CA ILE A 112 -7.58 2.30 2.23
C ILE A 112 -6.32 2.36 1.35
N ASN A 113 -5.67 1.22 1.08
CA ASN A 113 -4.49 1.15 0.19
C ASN A 113 -4.83 1.61 -1.22
N ILE A 114 -5.91 1.08 -1.82
CA ILE A 114 -6.35 1.45 -3.16
C ILE A 114 -6.62 2.95 -3.26
N ILE A 115 -7.38 3.52 -2.30
CA ILE A 115 -7.67 4.95 -2.28
C ILE A 115 -6.37 5.76 -2.17
N SER A 116 -5.46 5.35 -1.28
CA SER A 116 -4.15 5.97 -1.11
C SER A 116 -3.36 6.01 -2.43
N ASP A 117 -3.28 4.88 -3.13
CA ASP A 117 -2.44 4.74 -4.32
C ASP A 117 -3.01 5.49 -5.52
N TYR A 118 -4.31 5.37 -5.79
CA TYR A 118 -4.97 6.16 -6.83
C TYR A 118 -4.99 7.66 -6.53
N THR A 119 -4.95 8.08 -5.27
CA THR A 119 -4.85 9.51 -4.91
C THR A 119 -3.48 10.08 -5.25
N LYS A 120 -2.40 9.30 -5.02
CA LYS A 120 -1.04 9.69 -5.41
C LYS A 120 -0.90 9.77 -6.93
N VAL A 121 -1.47 8.80 -7.65
CA VAL A 121 -1.54 8.81 -9.11
C VAL A 121 -2.30 10.05 -9.60
N ALA A 122 -3.50 10.31 -9.08
CA ALA A 122 -4.32 11.46 -9.49
C ALA A 122 -3.63 12.81 -9.21
N ILE A 123 -2.92 12.95 -8.08
CA ILE A 123 -2.12 14.17 -7.77
C ILE A 123 -1.00 14.37 -8.79
N THR A 124 -0.39 13.28 -9.25
CA THR A 124 0.74 13.35 -10.19
C THR A 124 0.28 13.66 -11.60
N VAL A 125 -0.83 13.06 -12.05
CA VAL A 125 -1.41 13.29 -13.39
C VAL A 125 -2.04 14.68 -13.52
N VAL A 126 -2.82 15.11 -12.52
CA VAL A 126 -3.55 16.39 -12.56
C VAL A 126 -2.69 17.57 -12.04
N ASP A 127 -1.51 17.28 -11.49
CA ASP A 127 -0.63 18.23 -10.78
C ASP A 127 -1.37 19.07 -9.70
N SER A 128 -2.31 18.44 -9.00
CA SER A 128 -3.12 19.12 -7.97
C SER A 128 -2.36 19.25 -6.65
N THR A 129 -2.49 20.41 -6.00
CA THR A 129 -2.05 20.62 -4.61
C THR A 129 -3.17 20.36 -3.59
N LYS A 130 -4.42 20.25 -4.04
CA LYS A 130 -5.62 20.11 -3.19
C LYS A 130 -5.92 18.63 -2.96
N LEU A 131 -5.58 18.14 -1.76
CA LEU A 131 -5.73 16.74 -1.35
C LEU A 131 -7.17 16.24 -1.48
N PHE A 132 -8.16 16.95 -0.93
CA PHE A 132 -9.57 16.51 -0.96
C PHE A 132 -10.16 16.42 -2.36
N ARG A 133 -9.76 17.34 -3.26
CA ARG A 133 -10.19 17.29 -4.65
C ARG A 133 -9.64 16.05 -5.35
N SER A 134 -8.38 15.70 -5.09
CA SER A 134 -7.75 14.50 -5.64
C SER A 134 -8.35 13.23 -5.04
N LEU A 135 -8.62 13.19 -3.73
CA LEU A 135 -9.33 12.07 -3.09
C LEU A 135 -10.70 11.83 -3.72
N TYR A 136 -11.48 12.90 -3.92
CA TYR A 136 -12.81 12.80 -4.52
C TYR A 136 -12.74 12.26 -5.97
N LYS A 137 -11.80 12.77 -6.77
CA LYS A 137 -11.56 12.26 -8.13
C LYS A 137 -11.18 10.78 -8.12
N SER A 138 -10.23 10.39 -7.28
CA SER A 138 -9.82 8.99 -7.14
C SER A 138 -10.97 8.11 -6.70
N PHE A 139 -11.80 8.57 -5.76
CA PHE A 139 -12.98 7.84 -5.32
C PHE A 139 -14.01 7.65 -6.45
N GLN A 140 -14.31 8.70 -7.20
CA GLN A 140 -15.21 8.64 -8.35
C GLN A 140 -14.67 7.68 -9.43
N PHE A 141 -13.36 7.75 -9.70
CA PHE A 141 -12.67 6.86 -10.63
C PHE A 141 -12.75 5.40 -10.19
N ILE A 142 -12.45 5.11 -8.93
CA ILE A 142 -12.50 3.75 -8.34
C ILE A 142 -13.93 3.22 -8.42
N LYS A 143 -14.95 4.04 -8.09
CA LYS A 143 -16.35 3.62 -8.17
C LYS A 143 -16.76 3.25 -9.60
N LYS A 144 -16.36 4.05 -10.60
CA LYS A 144 -16.67 3.80 -12.02
C LYS A 144 -15.96 2.55 -12.56
N ASN A 145 -14.71 2.32 -12.15
CA ASN A 145 -13.86 1.24 -12.65
C ASN A 145 -13.59 0.14 -11.61
N PHE A 146 -14.53 -0.08 -10.68
CA PHE A 146 -14.31 -0.88 -9.46
C PHE A 146 -13.74 -2.25 -9.74
N VAL A 147 -14.31 -2.98 -10.71
CA VAL A 147 -13.86 -4.33 -11.07
C VAL A 147 -12.42 -4.31 -11.59
N LYS A 148 -12.08 -3.37 -12.49
CA LYS A 148 -10.72 -3.27 -13.06
C LYS A 148 -9.69 -2.93 -12.00
N VAL A 149 -10.00 -1.96 -11.14
CA VAL A 149 -9.14 -1.53 -10.02
C VAL A 149 -8.94 -2.66 -9.03
N MET A 150 -10.01 -3.34 -8.60
CA MET A 150 -9.92 -4.47 -7.67
C MET A 150 -9.14 -5.62 -8.25
N THR A 151 -9.37 -5.99 -9.52
CA THR A 151 -8.64 -7.09 -10.16
C THR A 151 -7.14 -6.81 -10.17
N VAL A 152 -6.71 -5.60 -10.55
CA VAL A 152 -5.28 -5.23 -10.54
C VAL A 152 -4.70 -5.30 -9.13
N TYR A 153 -5.44 -4.81 -8.13
CA TYR A 153 -5.02 -4.86 -6.74
C TYR A 153 -4.90 -6.31 -6.21
N PHE A 154 -5.85 -7.19 -6.54
CA PHE A 154 -5.78 -8.60 -6.16
C PHE A 154 -4.61 -9.33 -6.85
N ILE A 155 -4.36 -9.04 -8.13
CA ILE A 155 -3.18 -9.58 -8.83
C ILE A 155 -1.90 -9.11 -8.10
N MET A 156 -1.80 -7.83 -7.72
CA MET A 156 -0.69 -7.31 -6.92
C MET A 156 -0.51 -8.10 -5.61
N LEU A 157 -1.60 -8.29 -4.86
CA LEU A 157 -1.57 -9.05 -3.62
C LEU A 157 -1.08 -10.49 -3.83
N VAL A 158 -1.51 -11.15 -4.91
CA VAL A 158 -1.05 -12.50 -5.25
C VAL A 158 0.46 -12.53 -5.51
N PHE A 159 1.00 -11.57 -6.28
CA PHE A 159 2.45 -11.49 -6.50
C PHE A 159 3.24 -11.28 -5.21
N VAL A 160 2.75 -10.40 -4.32
CA VAL A 160 3.37 -10.17 -3.01
C VAL A 160 3.29 -11.42 -2.13
N ALA A 161 2.15 -12.12 -2.13
CA ALA A 161 1.94 -13.34 -1.37
C ALA A 161 2.83 -14.49 -1.87
N ILE A 162 2.98 -14.65 -3.19
CA ILE A 162 3.87 -15.64 -3.80
C ILE A 162 5.32 -15.37 -3.37
N GLY A 163 5.81 -14.13 -3.48
CA GLY A 163 7.17 -13.79 -3.07
C GLY A 163 7.41 -14.04 -1.58
N ALA A 164 6.46 -13.67 -0.72
CA ALA A 164 6.53 -13.95 0.71
C ALA A 164 6.52 -15.45 1.01
N THR A 165 5.71 -16.23 0.29
CA THR A 165 5.63 -17.69 0.45
C THR A 165 6.94 -18.35 0.05
N ILE A 166 7.49 -18.01 -1.12
CA ILE A 166 8.79 -18.49 -1.58
C ILE A 166 9.87 -18.18 -0.55
N TYR A 167 9.90 -16.95 -0.03
CA TYR A 167 10.84 -16.58 1.04
C TYR A 167 10.71 -17.48 2.27
N ASN A 168 9.51 -17.67 2.80
CA ASN A 168 9.29 -18.47 4.02
C ASN A 168 9.67 -19.95 3.80
N VAL A 169 9.36 -20.49 2.61
CA VAL A 169 9.75 -21.85 2.23
C VAL A 169 11.28 -21.94 2.19
N VAL A 170 11.95 -21.04 1.48
CA VAL A 170 13.43 -21.04 1.40
C VAL A 170 14.06 -20.87 2.78
N ASP A 171 13.58 -19.94 3.60
CA ASP A 171 14.08 -19.70 4.96
C ASP A 171 13.92 -20.94 5.86
N SER A 172 12.83 -21.70 5.70
CA SER A 172 12.60 -22.94 6.46
C SER A 172 13.66 -24.03 6.19
N PHE A 173 14.30 -24.01 5.02
CA PHE A 173 15.35 -24.96 4.65
C PHE A 173 16.76 -24.50 5.05
N LEU A 174 16.92 -23.25 5.51
CA LEU A 174 18.24 -22.72 5.86
C LEU A 174 18.62 -23.08 7.30
N PRO A 175 19.75 -23.80 7.50
CA PRO A 175 20.25 -24.08 8.85
C PRO A 175 20.64 -22.77 9.56
N LYS A 176 20.16 -22.59 10.80
CA LYS A 176 20.45 -21.38 11.61
C LYS A 176 21.90 -21.34 12.15
N LYS A 177 22.68 -22.39 11.90
CA LYS A 177 24.09 -22.52 12.25
C LYS A 177 24.79 -23.24 11.09
N PRO A 178 26.03 -22.88 10.74
CA PRO A 178 26.90 -21.82 11.30
C PRO A 178 26.72 -20.44 10.61
N VAL A 179 27.52 -19.45 11.04
CA VAL A 179 27.39 -18.00 10.73
C VAL A 179 27.29 -17.66 9.24
N TYR A 180 27.88 -18.46 8.33
CA TYR A 180 27.78 -18.19 6.88
C TYR A 180 26.34 -18.27 6.35
N PHE A 181 25.45 -19.04 6.98
CA PHE A 181 24.03 -19.06 6.62
C PHE A 181 23.32 -17.74 6.96
N LEU A 182 23.81 -16.96 7.93
CA LEU A 182 23.25 -15.62 8.22
C LEU A 182 23.46 -14.66 7.05
N LEU A 183 24.62 -14.73 6.40
CA LEU A 183 24.89 -13.91 5.20
C LEU A 183 23.99 -14.33 4.04
N LEU A 184 23.73 -15.63 3.89
CA LEU A 184 22.81 -16.14 2.88
C LEU A 184 21.36 -15.70 3.15
N THR A 185 20.87 -15.83 4.38
CA THR A 185 19.55 -15.32 4.78
C THR A 185 19.44 -13.82 4.54
N PHE A 186 20.49 -13.04 4.85
CA PHE A 186 20.52 -11.61 4.56
C PHE A 186 20.40 -11.33 3.06
N LEU A 187 21.17 -12.01 2.20
CA LEU A 187 21.07 -11.85 0.74
C LEU A 187 19.67 -12.18 0.22
N ILE A 188 19.05 -13.26 0.73
CA ILE A 188 17.68 -13.65 0.36
C ILE A 188 16.67 -12.59 0.81
N GLN A 189 16.84 -12.00 1.99
CA GLN A 189 16.02 -10.87 2.44
C GLN A 189 16.18 -9.65 1.52
N GLN A 190 17.40 -9.31 1.10
CA GLN A 190 17.63 -8.22 0.14
C GLN A 190 16.95 -8.49 -1.21
N LEU A 191 17.02 -9.72 -1.72
CA LEU A 191 16.31 -10.11 -2.93
C LEU A 191 14.79 -9.97 -2.79
N LEU A 192 14.22 -10.33 -1.64
CA LEU A 192 12.79 -10.14 -1.37
C LEU A 192 12.40 -8.65 -1.34
N ILE A 193 13.25 -7.80 -0.77
CA ILE A 193 13.03 -6.35 -0.75
C ILE A 193 13.06 -5.80 -2.18
N ILE A 194 14.05 -6.17 -2.99
CA ILE A 194 14.16 -5.77 -4.40
C ILE A 194 12.93 -6.24 -5.18
N PHE A 195 12.54 -7.51 -5.04
CA PHE A 195 11.34 -8.08 -5.65
C PHE A 195 10.08 -7.28 -5.30
N ARG A 196 9.90 -6.94 -4.02
CA ARG A 196 8.77 -6.12 -3.55
C ARG A 196 8.76 -4.74 -4.20
N VAL A 197 9.92 -4.10 -4.33
CA VAL A 197 10.04 -2.80 -5.00
C VAL A 197 9.68 -2.91 -6.48
N LEU A 198 10.19 -3.93 -7.19
CA LEU A 198 9.90 -4.14 -8.62
C LEU A 198 8.42 -4.39 -8.88
N ILE A 199 7.76 -5.21 -8.06
CA ILE A 199 6.29 -5.39 -8.12
C ILE A 199 5.62 -4.04 -7.97
N ARG A 200 5.96 -3.30 -6.91
CA ARG A 200 5.31 -2.02 -6.62
C ARG A 200 5.50 -1.02 -7.76
N MET A 201 6.67 -0.98 -8.39
CA MET A 201 6.92 -0.18 -9.58
C MET A 201 6.01 -0.57 -10.74
N TYR A 202 5.93 -1.87 -11.05
CA TYR A 202 5.11 -2.40 -12.12
C TYR A 202 3.63 -2.03 -11.93
N PHE A 203 3.09 -2.23 -10.72
CA PHE A 203 1.70 -1.92 -10.43
C PHE A 203 1.40 -0.42 -10.46
N TYR A 204 2.29 0.45 -9.96
CA TYR A 204 2.08 1.90 -10.11
C TYR A 204 2.07 2.35 -11.56
N SER A 205 2.87 1.72 -12.43
CA SER A 205 2.82 1.97 -13.88
C SER A 205 1.47 1.56 -14.46
N THR A 206 0.96 0.39 -14.09
CA THR A 206 -0.38 -0.09 -14.50
C THR A 206 -1.50 0.81 -13.99
N GLU A 207 -1.46 1.23 -12.73
CA GLU A 207 -2.45 2.13 -12.14
C GLU A 207 -2.46 3.49 -12.83
N LEU A 208 -1.28 4.02 -13.14
CA LEU A 208 -1.13 5.27 -13.90
C LEU A 208 -1.81 5.16 -15.27
N LEU A 209 -1.51 4.10 -16.04
CA LEU A 209 -2.11 3.84 -17.35
C LEU A 209 -3.64 3.71 -17.26
N ILE A 210 -4.14 2.94 -16.30
CA ILE A 210 -5.57 2.75 -16.09
C ILE A 210 -6.27 4.06 -15.75
N PHE A 211 -5.63 4.89 -14.92
CA PHE A 211 -6.17 6.19 -14.55
C PHE A 211 -6.19 7.16 -15.74
N THR A 212 -5.10 7.25 -16.51
CA THR A 212 -5.02 8.12 -17.68
C THR A 212 -6.00 7.70 -18.78
N ASP A 213 -6.13 6.41 -19.05
CA ASP A 213 -7.07 5.89 -20.05
C ASP A 213 -8.51 6.15 -19.66
N GLY A 214 -8.86 5.99 -18.38
CA GLY A 214 -10.22 6.23 -17.91
C GLY A 214 -10.61 7.70 -17.91
N GLU A 215 -9.67 8.62 -17.62
CA GLU A 215 -9.89 10.06 -17.79
C GLU A 215 -10.06 10.42 -19.27
N ALA A 216 -9.24 9.87 -20.18
CA ALA A 216 -9.38 10.09 -21.62
C ALA A 216 -10.75 9.65 -22.17
N GLN A 217 -11.26 8.50 -21.70
CA GLN A 217 -12.59 8.00 -22.06
C GLN A 217 -13.75 8.82 -21.46
N THR A 218 -13.53 9.64 -20.44
CA THR A 218 -14.56 10.58 -19.95
C THR A 218 -14.60 11.89 -20.72
N VAL A 219 -13.48 12.27 -21.34
CA VAL A 219 -13.34 13.50 -22.10
C VAL A 219 -13.81 13.32 -23.55
N SER A 220 -13.51 12.18 -24.18
CA SER A 220 -13.91 11.87 -25.57
C SER A 220 -15.43 11.92 -25.85
N PRO A 221 -16.32 11.31 -25.04
CA PRO A 221 -17.76 11.36 -25.31
C PRO A 221 -18.38 12.74 -25.06
N ALA A 222 -17.75 13.59 -24.25
CA ALA A 222 -18.23 14.96 -24.02
C ALA A 222 -17.99 15.88 -25.23
N PHE A 223 -17.12 15.52 -26.16
CA PHE A 223 -16.90 16.27 -27.40
C PHE A 223 -17.84 15.83 -28.53
N GLU A 224 -18.34 14.59 -28.53
CA GLU A 224 -19.31 14.11 -29.53
C GLU A 224 -20.74 14.60 -29.28
N GLU A 225 -21.11 14.92 -28.03
CA GLU A 225 -22.44 15.49 -27.72
C GLU A 225 -22.55 17.01 -28.00
N ILE A 226 -21.46 17.68 -28.38
CA ILE A 226 -21.41 19.13 -28.63
C ILE A 226 -21.19 19.46 -30.13
N SER A 227 -20.99 18.45 -30.99
CA SER A 227 -20.91 18.60 -32.46
C SER A 227 -22.21 18.22 -33.15
#